data_AF-A0A9Q3I008-F1
#
_entry.id   AF-A0A9Q3I008-F1
#
_cell.length_a   1.000
_cell.length_b   1.000
_cell.length_c   1.000
_cell.angle_alpha   90.00
_cell.angle_beta   90.00
_cell.angle_gamma   90.00
#
_symmetry.space_group_name_H-M   'P 1'
#
loop_
_entity.id
_entity.type
_entity.pdbx_description
1 polymer ?
#
loop_
_entity_poly.entity_id
_entity_poly.type
_entity_poly.pdbx_seq_one_letter_code
_entity_poly.pdbx_strand_id
1 'polypeptide(L)'
;MKHLKLDAKIQYHICCQACYSLYDIDFAPSECKYQATPDSSICGADLFEPRDLLVLEHLDTIFKDQWGIKKNRIKPKRPISVFTSQSFAEWLEWFLILPEVESFIEDWPQSLVPNSTDVVDYCHSASWNSLGSDMGKIGKSLLLLFSLFVDWLNPLGNKIAGKQSSLGILALTCLNLPPSVQYKPQYTFMAGMIPAPNQPNMITISNILKPLVKEMLELNRPTKFQTLRFPLGRTIVIRLGALIGDLVATHKVSGFASHSATKLFSWCNTKKADITNMKIDHPQNKSNTLALAHRWHDEKKILNVKNW
;
A
#
# COMPACT_ATOMS: atom_id res chain seq x y z
N MET A 1 21.21 4.66 5.00
CA MET A 1 21.02 3.19 4.87
C MET A 1 22.14 2.38 5.53
N LYS A 2 23.44 2.67 5.30
CA LYS A 2 24.55 1.92 5.96
C LYS A 2 24.49 1.86 7.49
N HIS A 3 24.06 2.92 8.16
CA HIS A 3 23.90 2.94 9.64
C HIS A 3 22.74 2.09 10.17
N LEU A 4 21.77 1.74 9.31
CA LEU A 4 20.60 0.95 9.68
C LEU A 4 20.72 -0.53 9.26
N LYS A 5 21.85 -0.92 8.62
CA LYS A 5 22.06 -2.26 8.02
C LYS A 5 20.92 -2.72 7.10
N LEU A 6 20.20 -1.77 6.49
CA LEU A 6 19.14 -2.04 5.51
C LEU A 6 19.77 -2.25 4.12
N ASP A 7 19.60 -3.45 3.56
CA ASP A 7 19.90 -3.76 2.15
C ASP A 7 18.59 -3.71 1.33
N ALA A 8 18.08 -2.49 1.15
CA ALA A 8 16.80 -2.26 0.50
C ALA A 8 16.95 -2.29 -1.03
N LYS A 9 16.43 -3.34 -1.67
CA LYS A 9 16.25 -3.38 -3.13
C LYS A 9 15.04 -2.54 -3.51
N ILE A 10 15.31 -1.36 -4.04
CA ILE A 10 14.28 -0.42 -4.47
C ILE A 10 13.81 -0.77 -5.88
N GLN A 11 12.49 -0.82 -6.05
CA GLN A 11 11.82 -1.01 -7.32
C GLN A 11 11.19 0.31 -7.77
N TYR A 12 11.23 0.58 -9.07
CA TYR A 12 10.67 1.78 -9.68
C TYR A 12 9.63 1.39 -10.72
N HIS A 13 8.45 1.99 -10.59
CA HIS A 13 7.37 1.83 -11.55
C HIS A 13 6.98 3.21 -12.10
N ILE A 14 6.72 3.30 -13.40
CA ILE A 14 6.16 4.51 -13.98
C ILE A 14 4.70 4.62 -13.51
N CYS A 15 4.34 5.76 -12.92
CA CYS A 15 3.04 5.97 -12.30
C CYS A 15 2.26 7.01 -13.10
N CYS A 16 1.07 6.64 -13.59
CA CYS A 16 0.18 7.61 -14.21
C CYS A 16 -0.39 8.57 -13.17
N GLN A 17 -0.14 9.87 -13.30
CA GLN A 17 -0.64 10.89 -12.35
C GLN A 17 -2.16 11.08 -12.36
N ALA A 18 -2.86 10.64 -13.41
CA ALA A 18 -4.32 10.75 -13.50
C ALA A 18 -5.05 9.59 -12.80
N CYS A 19 -4.56 8.36 -12.96
CA CYS A 19 -5.26 7.16 -12.48
C CYS A 19 -4.44 6.25 -11.56
N TYR A 20 -3.18 6.61 -11.28
CA TYR A 20 -2.24 5.85 -10.43
C TYR A 20 -1.99 4.41 -10.89
N SER A 21 -2.21 4.13 -12.17
CA SER A 21 -1.78 2.87 -12.76
C SER A 21 -0.27 2.82 -12.87
N LEU A 22 0.28 1.64 -12.55
CA LEU A 22 1.70 1.38 -12.49
C LEU A 22 2.13 0.57 -13.71
N TYR A 23 3.25 0.96 -14.30
CA TYR A 23 3.86 0.31 -15.45
C TYR A 23 5.32 -0.02 -15.14
N ASP A 24 5.78 -1.13 -15.69
CA ASP A 24 7.20 -1.47 -15.71
C ASP A 24 7.98 -0.40 -16.50
N ILE A 25 9.15 -0.01 -15.99
CA ILE A 25 9.95 1.09 -16.55
C ILE A 25 10.46 0.79 -17.96
N ASP A 26 10.70 -0.49 -18.28
CA ASP A 26 11.27 -0.92 -19.55
C ASP A 26 10.18 -1.10 -20.62
N PHE A 27 8.93 -1.35 -20.21
CA PHE A 27 7.83 -1.70 -21.12
C PHE A 27 6.67 -0.70 -21.13
N ALA A 28 6.79 0.43 -20.44
CA ALA A 28 5.71 1.40 -20.36
C ALA A 28 5.35 2.01 -21.74
N PRO A 29 4.05 2.10 -22.08
CA PRO A 29 3.60 2.82 -23.27
C PRO A 29 3.84 4.32 -23.12
N SER A 30 3.77 5.09 -24.22
CA SER A 30 3.92 6.56 -24.12
C SER A 30 2.76 7.22 -23.37
N GLU A 31 1.56 6.67 -23.53
CA GLU A 31 0.32 7.10 -22.91
C GLU A 31 -0.30 5.99 -22.07
N CYS A 32 -0.99 6.36 -21.00
CA CYS A 32 -1.64 5.45 -20.07
C CYS A 32 -2.80 4.70 -20.74
N LYS A 33 -2.73 3.36 -20.70
CA LYS A 33 -3.74 2.46 -21.26
C LYS A 33 -4.75 1.95 -20.24
N TYR A 34 -4.77 2.51 -19.03
CA TYR A 34 -5.69 2.06 -17.99
C TYR A 34 -7.14 2.32 -18.38
N GLN A 35 -7.99 1.33 -18.15
CA GLN A 35 -9.42 1.37 -18.39
C GLN A 35 -10.11 0.77 -17.16
N ALA A 36 -11.00 1.51 -16.51
CA ALA A 36 -11.59 1.10 -15.23
C ALA A 36 -12.64 -0.02 -15.39
N THR A 37 -13.44 0.08 -16.44
CA THR A 37 -14.43 -0.91 -16.89
C THR A 37 -14.38 -1.04 -18.41
N PRO A 38 -14.86 -2.15 -19.01
CA PRO A 38 -14.88 -2.32 -20.47
C PRO A 38 -15.59 -1.18 -21.22
N ASP A 39 -16.58 -0.54 -20.60
CA ASP A 39 -17.36 0.55 -21.19
C ASP A 39 -16.78 1.94 -20.90
N SER A 40 -15.77 2.05 -20.03
CA SER A 40 -15.16 3.34 -19.69
C SER A 40 -14.13 3.77 -20.72
N SER A 41 -13.92 5.07 -20.90
CA SER A 41 -12.82 5.57 -21.73
C SER A 41 -11.46 5.18 -21.14
N ILE A 42 -10.49 4.94 -22.01
CA ILE A 42 -9.08 4.77 -21.62
C ILE A 42 -8.57 6.08 -21.02
N CYS A 43 -7.67 6.00 -20.05
CA CYS A 43 -7.09 7.15 -19.36
C CYS A 43 -6.36 8.12 -20.30
N GLY A 44 -5.52 7.62 -21.21
CA GLY A 44 -4.85 8.40 -22.25
C GLY A 44 -3.82 9.43 -21.78
N ALA A 45 -3.56 9.56 -20.49
CA ALA A 45 -2.60 10.54 -19.98
C ALA A 45 -1.16 10.17 -20.35
N ASP A 46 -0.36 11.17 -20.74
CA ASP A 46 1.07 10.99 -20.99
C ASP A 46 1.78 10.40 -19.76
N LEU A 47 2.69 9.47 -20.01
CA LEU A 47 3.53 8.87 -18.98
C LEU A 47 4.94 9.48 -18.93
N PHE A 48 5.33 10.20 -19.98
CA PHE A 48 6.65 10.78 -20.15
C PHE A 48 6.56 12.26 -20.49
N GLU A 49 7.54 13.04 -20.02
CA GLU A 49 7.60 14.47 -20.30
C GLU A 49 7.69 14.71 -21.83
N PRO A 50 6.95 15.70 -22.36
CA PRO A 50 7.20 16.20 -23.71
C PRO A 50 8.67 16.60 -23.82
N ARG A 51 9.38 16.18 -24.87
CA ARG A 51 10.75 16.68 -25.09
C ARG A 51 10.66 18.17 -25.41
N ASP A 52 11.33 19.01 -24.63
CA ASP A 52 11.65 20.37 -25.08
C ASP A 52 12.45 20.27 -26.39
N LEU A 53 11.77 20.55 -27.51
CA LEU A 53 12.36 20.55 -28.85
C LEU A 53 13.42 21.66 -29.04
N LEU A 54 13.62 22.55 -28.07
CA LEU A 54 14.36 23.80 -28.23
C LEU A 54 15.87 23.74 -27.99
N VAL A 55 16.45 22.64 -27.49
CA VAL A 55 17.90 22.59 -27.16
C VAL A 55 18.73 21.76 -28.16
N LEU A 56 18.10 21.08 -29.12
CA LEU A 56 18.78 20.08 -29.97
C LEU A 56 19.02 20.50 -31.42
N GLU A 57 18.53 21.64 -31.89
CA GLU A 57 18.97 22.15 -33.21
C GLU A 57 20.41 22.66 -33.19
N HIS A 58 20.96 23.03 -32.02
CA HIS A 58 22.31 23.58 -31.92
C HIS A 58 23.41 22.55 -31.61
N LEU A 59 23.06 21.38 -31.07
CA LEU A 59 24.05 20.33 -30.73
C LEU A 59 24.17 19.24 -31.80
N ASP A 60 23.13 19.01 -32.61
CA ASP A 60 23.20 18.08 -33.75
C ASP A 60 24.09 18.60 -34.89
N THR A 61 24.43 19.89 -34.87
CA THR A 61 25.39 20.50 -35.81
C THR A 61 26.84 20.31 -35.37
N ILE A 62 27.11 20.11 -34.08
CA ILE A 62 28.48 20.03 -33.54
C ILE A 62 29.04 18.60 -33.59
N PHE A 63 28.19 17.56 -33.56
CA PHE A 63 28.63 16.16 -33.54
C PHE A 63 28.55 15.42 -34.90
N LYS A 64 28.31 16.14 -36.01
CA LYS A 64 28.23 15.50 -37.34
C LYS A 64 29.59 15.17 -37.97
N ASP A 65 30.69 15.71 -37.45
CA ASP A 65 32.02 15.46 -38.01
C ASP A 65 32.85 14.61 -37.03
N GLN A 66 32.84 13.28 -37.21
CA GLN A 66 34.07 12.47 -37.21
C GLN A 66 33.86 10.94 -37.25
N TRP A 67 32.70 10.39 -36.92
CA TRP A 67 32.53 8.92 -36.92
C TRP A 67 31.13 8.52 -37.34
N GLY A 68 30.92 8.34 -38.65
CA GLY A 68 29.65 8.00 -39.32
C GLY A 68 28.96 6.71 -38.87
N ILE A 69 28.62 6.60 -37.60
CA ILE A 69 27.86 5.52 -36.98
C ILE A 69 26.59 6.14 -36.44
N LYS A 70 25.49 6.03 -37.19
CA LYS A 70 24.14 6.29 -36.69
C LYS A 70 23.75 5.22 -35.67
N LYS A 71 24.27 5.31 -34.44
CA LYS A 71 23.60 4.67 -33.31
C LYS A 71 22.36 5.51 -33.03
N ASN A 72 21.19 4.99 -33.42
CA ASN A 72 19.91 5.40 -32.86
C ASN A 72 19.97 5.11 -31.35
N ARG A 73 20.63 5.97 -30.57
CA ARG A 73 20.47 6.01 -29.13
C ARG A 73 19.05 6.48 -28.91
N ILE A 74 18.12 5.54 -28.71
CA ILE A 74 16.80 5.84 -28.18
C ILE A 74 17.06 6.54 -26.84
N LYS A 75 17.03 7.88 -26.83
CA LYS A 75 17.24 8.65 -25.61
C LYS A 75 16.15 8.23 -24.62
N PRO A 76 16.52 7.87 -23.37
CA PRO A 76 15.54 7.43 -22.38
C PRO A 76 14.49 8.54 -22.21
N LYS A 77 13.21 8.19 -22.39
CA LYS A 77 12.10 9.12 -22.13
C LYS A 77 12.03 9.34 -20.63
N ARG A 78 11.98 10.59 -20.17
CA ARG A 78 11.89 10.94 -18.74
C ARG A 78 10.46 10.69 -18.25
N PRO A 79 10.22 9.77 -17.30
CA PRO A 79 8.88 9.57 -16.77
C PRO A 79 8.39 10.83 -16.05
N ILE A 80 7.12 11.17 -16.24
CA ILE A 80 6.49 12.29 -15.51
C ILE A 80 6.44 11.99 -14.02
N SER A 81 6.24 10.72 -13.66
CA SER A 81 6.12 10.30 -12.29
C SER A 81 6.51 8.86 -12.07
N VAL A 82 7.11 8.59 -10.92
CA VAL A 82 7.63 7.30 -10.52
C VAL A 82 7.06 6.94 -9.14
N PHE A 83 6.51 5.73 -9.05
CA PHE A 83 6.19 5.08 -7.79
C PHE A 83 7.38 4.24 -7.37
N THR A 84 7.83 4.45 -6.13
CA THR A 84 8.97 3.75 -5.55
C THR A 84 8.46 2.74 -4.54
N SER A 85 8.90 1.49 -4.64
CA SER A 85 8.50 0.39 -3.76
C SER A 85 9.67 -0.53 -3.44
N GLN A 86 9.41 -1.56 -2.63
CA GLN A 86 10.33 -2.65 -2.31
C GLN A 86 9.55 -3.97 -2.36
N SER A 87 10.22 -5.09 -2.64
CA SER A 87 9.57 -6.40 -2.50
C SER A 87 9.38 -6.72 -1.03
N PHE A 88 8.15 -7.06 -0.66
CA PHE A 88 7.83 -7.46 0.70
C PHE A 88 8.42 -8.84 1.03
N ALA A 89 8.45 -9.76 0.07
CA ALA A 89 9.05 -11.09 0.26
C ALA A 89 10.57 -11.01 0.53
N GLU A 90 11.31 -10.25 -0.27
CA GLU A 90 12.76 -10.05 -0.07
C GLU A 90 13.05 -9.34 1.26
N TRP A 91 12.25 -8.31 1.60
CA TRP A 91 12.38 -7.64 2.88
C TRP A 91 12.09 -8.59 4.05
N LEU A 92 11.10 -9.46 3.92
CA LEU A 92 10.73 -10.44 4.95
C LEU A 92 11.85 -11.47 5.17
N GLU A 93 12.50 -11.95 4.10
CA GLU A 93 13.69 -12.82 4.19
C GLU A 93 14.79 -12.15 5.01
N TRP A 94 15.12 -10.89 4.70
CA TRP A 94 16.11 -10.12 5.46
C TRP A 94 15.68 -9.91 6.91
N PHE A 95 14.42 -9.52 7.15
CA PHE A 95 13.88 -9.23 8.47
C PHE A 95 13.96 -10.45 9.40
N LEU A 96 13.72 -11.65 8.90
CA LEU A 96 13.75 -12.90 9.67
C LEU A 96 15.16 -13.46 9.92
N ILE A 97 16.18 -12.90 9.26
CA ILE A 97 17.59 -13.23 9.51
C ILE A 97 18.19 -12.33 10.60
N LEU A 98 17.50 -11.24 11.00
CA LEU A 98 17.94 -10.36 12.07
C LEU A 98 17.95 -11.12 13.42
N PRO A 99 19.07 -11.10 14.18
CA PRO A 99 19.23 -11.93 15.38
C PRO A 99 18.17 -11.75 16.46
N GLU A 100 17.66 -10.55 16.60
CA GLU A 100 16.75 -10.18 17.68
C GLU A 100 15.27 -10.43 17.33
N VAL A 101 14.94 -10.55 16.04
CA VAL A 101 13.55 -10.56 15.56
C VAL A 101 12.80 -11.81 16.01
N GLU A 102 13.39 -13.00 15.85
CA GLU A 102 12.71 -14.24 16.27
C GLU A 102 12.56 -14.33 17.80
N SER A 103 13.52 -13.81 18.58
CA SER A 103 13.35 -13.70 20.04
C SER A 103 12.21 -12.75 20.40
N PHE A 104 12.11 -11.58 19.76
CA PHE A 104 11.01 -10.66 20.02
C PHE A 104 9.64 -11.26 19.73
N ILE A 105 9.52 -12.01 18.64
CA ILE A 105 8.26 -12.66 18.23
C ILE A 105 7.86 -13.78 19.21
N GLU A 106 8.82 -14.55 19.72
CA GLU A 106 8.55 -15.68 20.61
C GLU A 106 8.35 -15.25 22.08
N ASP A 107 9.09 -14.24 22.54
CA ASP A 107 9.11 -13.83 23.95
C ASP A 107 8.01 -12.83 24.28
N TRP A 108 7.66 -11.91 23.37
CA TRP A 108 6.68 -10.86 23.64
C TRP A 108 5.32 -11.43 24.09
N PRO A 109 4.72 -12.41 23.40
CA PRO A 109 3.45 -12.99 23.83
C PRO A 109 3.51 -13.67 25.20
N GLN A 110 4.68 -14.16 25.63
CA GLN A 110 4.86 -14.82 26.93
C GLN A 110 4.99 -13.81 28.07
N SER A 111 5.47 -12.61 27.79
CA SER A 111 5.56 -11.52 28.77
C SER A 111 4.21 -10.91 29.14
N LEU A 112 3.14 -11.29 28.43
CA LEU A 112 1.79 -10.78 28.62
C LEU A 112 1.12 -11.42 29.84
N VAL A 113 0.53 -10.59 30.70
CA VAL A 113 -0.23 -11.06 31.88
C VAL A 113 -1.56 -11.67 31.40
N PRO A 114 -1.84 -12.95 31.70
CA PRO A 114 -3.12 -13.55 31.36
C PRO A 114 -4.27 -12.79 32.05
N ASN A 115 -5.36 -12.53 31.32
CA ASN A 115 -6.60 -11.92 31.82
C ASN A 115 -6.51 -10.45 32.28
N SER A 116 -5.54 -9.67 31.80
CA SER A 116 -5.59 -8.20 31.94
C SER A 116 -6.84 -7.64 31.26
N THR A 117 -7.58 -6.76 31.92
CA THR A 117 -8.68 -6.00 31.30
C THR A 117 -8.17 -4.92 30.34
N ASP A 118 -6.91 -4.54 30.47
CA ASP A 118 -6.29 -3.47 29.72
C ASP A 118 -5.61 -4.03 28.47
N VAL A 119 -6.07 -3.59 27.29
CA VAL A 119 -5.46 -3.90 25.99
C VAL A 119 -4.34 -2.90 25.75
N VAL A 120 -3.12 -3.28 26.11
CA VAL A 120 -1.92 -2.43 25.94
C VAL A 120 -1.27 -2.59 24.55
N ASP A 121 -1.61 -3.66 23.85
CA ASP A 121 -1.04 -3.99 22.54
C ASP A 121 -2.02 -4.82 21.70
N TYR A 122 -1.82 -4.88 20.38
CA TYR A 122 -2.66 -5.66 19.47
C TYR A 122 -2.68 -7.14 19.86
N CYS A 123 -1.56 -7.68 20.37
CA CYS A 123 -1.48 -9.07 20.85
C CYS A 123 -2.40 -9.37 22.05
N HIS A 124 -2.90 -8.35 22.76
CA HIS A 124 -3.89 -8.49 23.83
C HIS A 124 -5.35 -8.42 23.32
N SER A 125 -5.56 -8.08 22.05
CA SER A 125 -6.90 -7.85 21.52
C SER A 125 -7.68 -9.15 21.34
N ALA A 126 -9.01 -9.07 21.47
CA ALA A 126 -9.90 -10.18 21.10
C ALA A 126 -9.68 -10.62 19.64
N SER A 127 -9.31 -9.69 18.75
CA SER A 127 -8.96 -9.97 17.36
C SER A 127 -7.75 -10.90 17.24
N TRP A 128 -6.71 -10.69 18.04
CA TRP A 128 -5.56 -11.60 18.10
C TRP A 128 -5.95 -13.01 18.55
N ASN A 129 -6.75 -13.12 19.61
CA ASN A 129 -7.22 -14.41 20.12
C ASN A 129 -8.09 -15.16 19.10
N SER A 130 -8.92 -14.42 18.35
CA SER A 130 -9.72 -15.00 17.27
C SER A 130 -8.84 -15.58 16.15
N LEU A 131 -7.70 -14.95 15.87
CA LEU A 131 -6.70 -15.46 14.93
C LEU A 131 -5.94 -16.67 15.48
N GLY A 132 -5.78 -16.79 16.80
CA GLY A 132 -5.25 -18.00 17.45
C GLY A 132 -6.07 -19.26 17.14
N SER A 133 -7.39 -19.13 17.00
CA SER A 133 -8.26 -20.24 16.56
C SER A 133 -8.00 -20.66 15.10
N ASP A 134 -7.58 -19.72 14.25
CA ASP A 134 -7.10 -20.00 12.90
C ASP A 134 -5.65 -20.51 12.90
N MET A 135 -4.81 -20.10 13.86
CA MET A 135 -3.47 -20.66 14.05
C MET A 135 -3.51 -22.16 14.34
N GLY A 136 -4.48 -22.62 15.13
CA GLY A 136 -4.74 -24.05 15.35
C GLY A 136 -5.01 -24.84 14.06
N LYS A 137 -5.55 -24.17 13.02
CA LYS A 137 -5.76 -24.76 11.67
C LYS A 137 -4.54 -24.64 10.76
N ILE A 138 -3.65 -23.68 11.02
CA ILE A 138 -2.43 -23.40 10.26
C ILE A 138 -1.26 -24.34 10.66
N GLY A 139 -1.46 -25.20 11.67
CA GLY A 139 -0.51 -26.23 12.09
C GLY A 139 0.73 -25.64 12.75
N LYS A 140 1.93 -26.17 12.44
CA LYS A 140 3.22 -25.71 12.99
C LYS A 140 3.77 -24.42 12.36
N SER A 141 2.96 -23.67 11.60
CA SER A 141 3.45 -22.47 10.90
C SER A 141 3.45 -21.24 11.83
N LEU A 142 4.42 -20.35 11.64
CA LEU A 142 4.49 -19.08 12.33
C LEU A 142 3.54 -18.07 11.66
N LEU A 143 2.58 -17.52 12.41
CA LEU A 143 1.72 -16.44 11.94
C LEU A 143 2.37 -15.08 12.25
N LEU A 144 2.58 -14.27 11.23
CA LEU A 144 2.98 -12.87 11.41
C LEU A 144 1.85 -11.95 10.97
N LEU A 145 1.50 -11.03 11.86
CA LEU A 145 0.52 -9.98 11.64
C LEU A 145 1.24 -8.69 11.32
N PHE A 146 0.72 -7.98 10.33
CA PHE A 146 1.20 -6.65 9.97
C PHE A 146 0.06 -5.63 10.04
N SER A 147 0.39 -4.41 10.43
CA SER A 147 -0.46 -3.24 10.18
C SER A 147 -0.02 -2.55 8.89
N LEU A 148 -0.97 -2.01 8.14
CA LEU A 148 -0.73 -1.15 6.99
C LEU A 148 -0.97 0.29 7.40
N PHE A 149 0.09 1.09 7.39
CA PHE A 149 0.02 2.54 7.53
C PHE A 149 -0.12 3.20 6.16
N VAL A 150 -1.09 4.09 6.02
CA VAL A 150 -1.28 4.94 4.83
C VAL A 150 -1.55 6.37 5.27
N ASP A 151 -0.75 7.31 4.77
CA ASP A 151 -0.97 8.73 5.00
C ASP A 151 -0.38 9.58 3.86
N TRP A 152 -0.85 10.82 3.73
CA TRP A 152 -0.34 11.81 2.78
C TRP A 152 0.19 13.03 3.49
N LEU A 153 1.41 13.40 3.12
CA LEU A 153 2.13 14.52 3.71
C LEU A 153 2.37 15.58 2.63
N ASN A 154 2.41 16.85 3.03
CA ASN A 154 2.89 17.90 2.15
C ASN A 154 4.42 18.01 2.23
N PRO A 155 5.18 17.57 1.21
CA PRO A 155 6.64 17.61 1.26
C PRO A 155 7.19 19.05 1.26
N LEU A 156 6.38 20.05 0.89
CA LEU A 156 6.76 21.46 0.89
C LEU A 156 6.37 22.18 2.21
N GLY A 157 5.79 21.45 3.16
CA GLY A 157 5.32 21.97 4.44
C GLY A 157 3.96 22.67 4.35
N ASN A 158 3.26 22.70 5.49
CA ASN A 158 1.91 23.25 5.60
C ASN A 158 1.94 24.76 5.88
N LYS A 159 2.20 25.57 4.85
CA LYS A 159 2.06 27.05 4.91
C LYS A 159 0.75 27.48 4.25
N ILE A 160 0.04 28.45 4.85
CA ILE A 160 -1.27 28.94 4.40
C ILE A 160 -1.26 29.41 2.94
N ALA A 161 -0.19 30.08 2.50
CA ALA A 161 0.03 30.52 1.12
C ALA A 161 1.04 29.64 0.35
N GLY A 162 1.39 28.46 0.89
CA GLY A 162 2.36 27.56 0.30
C GLY A 162 1.76 26.67 -0.80
N LYS A 163 2.60 26.26 -1.76
CA LYS A 163 2.22 25.28 -2.78
C LYS A 163 1.79 23.98 -2.09
N GLN A 164 0.57 23.54 -2.38
CA GLN A 164 0.06 22.26 -1.90
C GLN A 164 0.56 21.15 -2.83
N SER A 165 1.17 20.13 -2.22
CA SER A 165 1.61 18.92 -2.87
C SER A 165 1.36 17.79 -1.88
N SER A 166 0.97 16.61 -2.34
CA SER A 166 0.69 15.46 -1.47
C SER A 166 1.55 14.28 -1.89
N LEU A 167 2.46 13.87 -1.02
CA LEU A 167 3.26 12.66 -1.16
C LEU A 167 2.71 11.62 -0.18
N GLY A 168 2.34 10.45 -0.68
CA GLY A 168 1.81 9.39 0.17
C GLY A 168 2.87 8.38 0.61
N ILE A 169 2.72 7.83 1.81
CA ILE A 169 3.56 6.76 2.33
C ILE A 169 2.70 5.53 2.61
N LEU A 170 3.18 4.38 2.14
CA LEU A 170 2.66 3.06 2.48
C LEU A 170 3.74 2.33 3.27
N ALA A 171 3.41 1.90 4.50
CA ALA A 171 4.35 1.16 5.34
C ALA A 171 3.67 -0.01 6.04
N LEU A 172 4.40 -1.12 6.23
CA LEU A 172 3.97 -2.24 7.06
C LEU A 172 4.78 -2.30 8.34
N THR A 173 4.11 -2.56 9.46
CA THR A 173 4.74 -2.81 10.76
C THR A 173 4.33 -4.18 11.29
N CYS A 174 5.30 -4.99 11.71
CA CYS A 174 5.03 -6.30 12.29
C CYS A 174 4.46 -6.15 13.72
N LEU A 175 3.20 -6.55 13.90
CA LEU A 175 2.47 -6.47 15.17
C LEU A 175 2.87 -7.58 16.16
N ASN A 176 3.68 -8.54 15.74
CA ASN A 176 4.24 -9.55 16.63
C ASN A 176 5.44 -9.03 17.44
N LEU A 177 5.97 -7.86 17.10
CA LEU A 177 7.08 -7.25 17.82
C LEU A 177 6.56 -6.47 19.04
N PRO A 178 7.34 -6.35 20.13
CA PRO A 178 6.99 -5.50 21.26
C PRO A 178 6.72 -4.04 20.85
N PRO A 179 5.78 -3.34 21.51
CA PRO A 179 5.49 -1.92 21.28
C PRO A 179 6.72 -1.00 21.34
N SER A 180 7.69 -1.34 22.18
CA SER A 180 8.93 -0.59 22.36
C SER A 180 9.85 -0.62 21.13
N VAL A 181 9.63 -1.55 20.19
CA VAL A 181 10.49 -1.72 19.01
C VAL A 181 9.72 -1.74 17.69
N GLN A 182 8.44 -2.10 17.65
CA GLN A 182 7.72 -2.36 16.40
C GLN A 182 7.72 -1.19 15.40
N TYR A 183 7.74 0.07 15.87
CA TYR A 183 7.75 1.25 15.01
C TYR A 183 9.15 1.80 14.71
N LYS A 184 10.23 1.11 15.15
CA LYS A 184 11.60 1.55 14.84
C LYS A 184 11.83 1.43 13.32
N PRO A 185 12.47 2.43 12.68
CA PRO A 185 12.67 2.43 11.23
C PRO A 185 13.36 1.18 10.67
N GLN A 186 14.19 0.51 11.48
CA GLN A 186 14.85 -0.75 11.12
C GLN A 186 13.91 -1.96 10.97
N TYR A 187 12.70 -1.92 11.56
CA TYR A 187 11.72 -3.01 11.50
C TYR A 187 10.44 -2.61 10.73
N THR A 188 10.38 -1.38 10.23
CA THR A 188 9.26 -0.90 9.42
C THR A 188 9.56 -1.12 7.95
N PHE A 189 8.71 -1.88 7.28
CA PHE A 189 8.79 -2.07 5.84
C PHE A 189 8.17 -0.87 5.11
N MET A 190 8.91 -0.23 4.21
CA MET A 190 8.36 0.81 3.35
C MET A 190 7.84 0.19 2.06
N ALA A 191 6.53 -0.09 2.03
CA ALA A 191 5.84 -0.72 0.91
C ALA A 191 5.79 0.16 -0.33
N GLY A 192 5.73 1.49 -0.15
CA GLY A 192 5.94 2.40 -1.27
C GLY A 192 5.69 3.87 -0.98
N MET A 193 6.12 4.69 -1.92
CA MET A 193 5.96 6.15 -1.91
C MET A 193 5.05 6.55 -3.07
N ILE A 194 3.83 7.00 -2.73
CA ILE A 194 2.85 7.48 -3.71
C ILE A 194 3.28 8.87 -4.18
N PRO A 195 3.52 9.05 -5.49
CA PRO A 195 4.11 10.29 -5.98
C PRO A 195 3.16 11.48 -5.88
N ALA A 196 3.75 12.62 -5.56
CA ALA A 196 3.18 13.96 -5.68
C ALA A 196 2.78 14.31 -7.13
N PRO A 197 1.91 15.33 -7.35
CA PRO A 197 1.40 16.29 -6.36
C PRO A 197 0.05 15.95 -5.73
N ASN A 198 -0.67 14.98 -6.28
CA ASN A 198 -2.05 14.71 -5.87
C ASN A 198 -2.15 13.44 -5.01
N GLN A 199 -3.28 13.31 -4.31
CA GLN A 199 -3.65 12.07 -3.65
C GLN A 199 -4.51 11.21 -4.58
N PRO A 200 -4.35 9.88 -4.59
CA PRO A 200 -5.34 8.98 -5.16
C PRO A 200 -6.73 9.21 -4.54
N ASN A 201 -7.76 8.99 -5.36
CA ASN A 201 -9.15 8.99 -4.92
C ASN A 201 -9.59 7.57 -4.53
N MET A 202 -10.85 7.42 -4.11
CA MET A 202 -11.44 6.14 -3.68
C MET A 202 -11.32 5.01 -4.71
N ILE A 203 -11.25 5.33 -6.00
CA ILE A 203 -11.15 4.36 -7.09
C ILE A 203 -9.68 4.09 -7.41
N THR A 204 -8.89 5.16 -7.59
CA THR A 204 -7.50 5.07 -8.07
C THR A 204 -6.51 4.59 -7.01
N ILE A 205 -6.85 4.68 -5.72
CA ILE A 205 -6.04 4.10 -4.63
C ILE A 205 -5.86 2.58 -4.80
N SER A 206 -6.85 1.89 -5.38
CA SER A 206 -6.73 0.46 -5.65
C SER A 206 -5.61 0.15 -6.65
N ASN A 207 -5.37 1.01 -7.64
CA ASN A 207 -4.32 0.81 -8.64
C ASN A 207 -2.92 0.83 -8.04
N ILE A 208 -2.68 1.71 -7.07
CA ILE A 208 -1.38 1.82 -6.43
C ILE A 208 -1.15 0.75 -5.35
N LEU A 209 -2.22 0.27 -4.72
CA LEU A 209 -2.16 -0.81 -3.73
C LEU A 209 -2.03 -2.21 -4.35
N LYS A 210 -2.37 -2.37 -5.64
CA LYS A 210 -2.37 -3.67 -6.34
C LYS A 210 -1.10 -4.50 -6.11
N PRO A 211 0.13 -3.97 -6.26
CA PRO A 211 1.34 -4.78 -6.06
C PRO A 211 1.45 -5.31 -4.63
N LEU A 212 1.25 -4.43 -3.63
CA LEU A 212 1.31 -4.81 -2.23
C LEU A 212 0.24 -5.85 -1.87
N VAL A 213 -1.02 -5.63 -2.31
CA VAL A 213 -2.12 -6.57 -2.06
C VAL A 213 -1.84 -7.93 -2.68
N LYS A 214 -1.23 -7.96 -3.89
CA LYS A 214 -0.85 -9.21 -4.55
C LYS A 214 0.17 -9.99 -3.72
N GLU A 215 1.27 -9.36 -3.30
CA GLU A 215 2.30 -9.99 -2.47
C GLU A 215 1.71 -10.47 -1.13
N MET A 216 0.89 -9.64 -0.47
CA MET A 216 0.23 -10.03 0.78
C MET A 216 -0.71 -11.22 0.60
N LEU A 217 -1.45 -11.31 -0.51
CA LEU A 217 -2.34 -12.45 -0.80
C LEU A 217 -1.56 -13.74 -1.09
N GLU A 218 -0.39 -13.64 -1.72
CA GLU A 218 0.50 -14.77 -1.95
C GLU A 218 1.05 -15.30 -0.62
N LEU A 219 1.55 -14.40 0.24
CA LEU A 219 2.08 -14.72 1.58
C LEU A 219 1.00 -15.02 2.63
N ASN A 220 -0.27 -14.84 2.26
CA ASN A 220 -1.43 -15.26 3.05
C ASN A 220 -1.57 -16.79 3.12
N ARG A 221 -0.79 -17.50 2.30
CA ARG A 221 -0.70 -18.96 2.27
C ARG A 221 0.59 -19.42 2.97
N PRO A 222 0.61 -20.64 3.54
CA PRO A 222 1.81 -21.19 4.15
C PRO A 222 2.98 -21.20 3.16
N THR A 223 4.01 -20.42 3.45
CA THR A 223 5.18 -20.23 2.60
C THR A 223 6.44 -20.48 3.42
N LYS A 224 7.44 -21.16 2.84
CA LYS A 224 8.66 -21.53 3.55
C LYS A 224 9.71 -20.45 3.41
N PHE A 225 10.22 -19.94 4.53
CA PHE A 225 11.29 -18.95 4.59
C PHE A 225 12.46 -19.51 5.39
N GLN A 226 13.68 -19.21 4.97
CA GLN A 226 14.86 -19.41 5.82
C GLN A 226 14.89 -18.30 6.87
N THR A 227 15.09 -18.68 8.13
CA THR A 227 15.23 -17.72 9.24
C THR A 227 16.54 -18.02 9.96
N LEU A 228 16.99 -17.11 10.82
CA LEU A 228 18.25 -17.30 11.54
C LEU A 228 18.26 -18.58 12.39
N ARG A 229 17.18 -18.85 13.15
CA ARG A 229 17.08 -20.06 14.00
C ARG A 229 16.65 -21.30 13.24
N PHE A 230 16.04 -21.14 12.06
CA PHE A 230 15.60 -22.25 11.21
C PHE A 230 16.23 -22.15 9.81
N PRO A 231 17.53 -22.48 9.67
CA PRO A 231 18.24 -22.41 8.38
C PRO A 231 17.73 -23.42 7.35
N LEU A 232 17.11 -24.52 7.78
CA LEU A 232 16.37 -25.45 6.89
C LEU A 232 15.00 -24.91 6.45
N GLY A 233 14.63 -23.73 6.95
CA GLY A 233 13.39 -23.00 6.72
C GLY A 233 12.25 -23.37 7.67
N ARG A 234 11.41 -22.36 7.95
CA ARG A 234 10.17 -22.46 8.73
C ARG A 234 8.99 -22.01 7.85
N THR A 235 7.84 -22.64 8.04
CA THR A 235 6.61 -22.22 7.36
C THR A 235 6.04 -20.99 8.05
N ILE A 236 5.74 -19.95 7.27
CA ILE A 236 5.22 -18.67 7.73
C ILE A 236 3.92 -18.36 6.98
N VAL A 237 2.97 -17.76 7.68
CA VAL A 237 1.74 -17.21 7.11
C VAL A 237 1.65 -15.75 7.52
N ILE A 238 1.41 -14.87 6.55
CA ILE A 238 1.21 -13.44 6.80
C ILE A 238 -0.27 -13.10 6.83
N ARG A 239 -0.67 -12.19 7.73
CA ARG A 239 -2.02 -11.60 7.76
C ARG A 239 -1.92 -10.09 7.96
N LEU A 240 -2.87 -9.34 7.39
CA LEU A 240 -3.06 -7.94 7.72
C LEU A 240 -3.99 -7.83 8.93
N GLY A 241 -3.48 -7.34 10.05
CA GLY A 241 -4.23 -7.20 11.31
C GLY A 241 -4.90 -5.83 11.46
N ALA A 242 -4.26 -4.77 10.99
CA ALA A 242 -4.77 -3.40 11.15
C ALA A 242 -4.49 -2.52 9.94
N LEU A 243 -5.35 -1.54 9.73
CA LEU A 243 -5.17 -0.43 8.80
C LEU A 243 -5.09 0.85 9.63
N ILE A 244 -3.98 1.58 9.51
CA ILE A 244 -3.64 2.75 10.31
C ILE A 244 -3.46 3.95 9.37
N GLY A 245 -3.95 5.10 9.79
CA GLY A 245 -3.87 6.35 9.04
C GLY A 245 -4.93 7.31 9.55
N ASP A 246 -4.98 8.51 8.96
CA ASP A 246 -6.10 9.40 9.22
C ASP A 246 -7.42 8.82 8.65
N LEU A 247 -8.55 9.44 9.00
CA LEU A 247 -9.86 8.97 8.57
C LEU A 247 -9.99 8.96 7.04
N VAL A 248 -9.40 9.95 6.36
CA VAL A 248 -9.50 10.10 4.90
C VAL A 248 -8.75 8.98 4.20
N ALA A 249 -7.54 8.68 4.67
CA ALA A 249 -6.66 7.68 4.16
C ALA A 249 -7.21 6.27 4.36
N THR A 250 -7.56 5.96 5.60
CA THR A 250 -8.11 4.65 5.96
C THR A 250 -9.41 4.37 5.21
N HIS A 251 -10.28 5.37 5.01
CA HIS A 251 -11.51 5.22 4.24
C HIS A 251 -11.23 4.92 2.77
N LYS A 252 -10.28 5.63 2.14
CA LYS A 252 -9.85 5.33 0.76
C LYS A 252 -9.41 3.89 0.59
N VAL A 253 -8.57 3.39 1.49
CA VAL A 253 -8.00 2.04 1.41
C VAL A 253 -9.05 0.95 1.73
N SER A 254 -9.89 1.18 2.72
CA SER A 254 -10.93 0.22 3.15
C SER A 254 -12.19 0.24 2.28
N GLY A 255 -12.35 1.24 1.40
CA GLY A 255 -13.54 1.40 0.57
C GLY A 255 -14.75 1.97 1.31
N PHE A 256 -14.56 2.58 2.49
CA PHE A 256 -15.62 3.29 3.19
C PHE A 256 -15.93 4.65 2.54
N ALA A 257 -17.14 5.15 2.73
CA ALA A 257 -17.54 6.45 2.20
C ALA A 257 -16.69 7.58 2.81
N SER A 258 -16.46 8.65 2.07
CA SER A 258 -15.69 9.82 2.55
C SER A 258 -16.23 10.36 3.88
N HIS A 259 -15.36 10.97 4.69
CA HIS A 259 -15.73 11.70 5.90
C HIS A 259 -16.83 12.77 5.67
N SER A 260 -17.00 13.25 4.44
CA SER A 260 -18.05 14.22 4.07
C SER A 260 -19.39 13.58 3.70
N ALA A 261 -19.49 12.25 3.61
CA ALA A 261 -20.68 11.53 3.16
C ALA A 261 -21.83 11.55 4.17
N THR A 262 -23.04 11.23 3.71
CA THR A 262 -24.22 11.11 4.59
C THR A 262 -24.04 10.02 5.64
N LYS A 263 -23.38 8.90 5.29
CA LYS A 263 -23.00 7.82 6.21
C LYS A 263 -21.48 7.76 6.26
N LEU A 264 -20.89 8.47 7.22
CA LEU A 264 -19.43 8.63 7.32
C LEU A 264 -18.74 7.67 8.28
N PHE A 265 -19.47 6.91 9.09
CA PHE A 265 -18.88 6.04 10.12
C PHE A 265 -18.66 4.63 9.60
N SER A 266 -17.50 4.05 9.92
CA SER A 266 -17.16 2.65 9.63
C SER A 266 -17.68 1.66 10.68
N TRP A 267 -18.16 2.17 11.81
CA TRP A 267 -18.54 1.40 13.00
C TRP A 267 -19.97 1.67 13.49
N CYS A 268 -20.75 2.48 12.76
CA CYS A 268 -22.18 2.63 13.00
C CYS A 268 -22.90 3.08 11.71
N ASN A 269 -24.24 3.05 11.74
CA ASN A 269 -25.09 3.44 10.61
C ASN A 269 -25.66 4.87 10.72
N THR A 270 -25.26 5.63 11.74
CA THR A 270 -25.75 6.98 12.00
C THR A 270 -25.41 7.92 10.84
N LYS A 271 -26.37 8.76 10.46
CA LYS A 271 -26.17 9.77 9.42
C LYS A 271 -25.42 10.97 9.99
N LYS A 272 -24.70 11.70 9.14
CA LYS A 272 -24.02 12.96 9.50
C LYS A 272 -24.96 13.98 10.16
N ALA A 273 -26.21 14.05 9.70
CA ALA A 273 -27.23 14.94 10.26
C ALA A 273 -27.60 14.58 11.72
N ASP A 274 -27.42 13.33 12.12
CA ASP A 274 -27.83 12.78 13.41
C ASP A 274 -26.61 12.43 14.29
N ILE A 275 -25.47 13.10 14.08
CA ILE A 275 -24.19 12.76 14.73
C ILE A 275 -24.26 12.74 16.26
N THR A 276 -25.17 13.52 16.86
CA THR A 276 -25.41 13.54 18.31
C THR A 276 -26.00 12.23 18.84
N ASN A 277 -26.66 11.44 17.98
CA ASN A 277 -27.24 10.14 18.30
C ASN A 277 -26.27 8.98 18.05
N MET A 278 -24.99 9.28 17.79
CA MET A 278 -23.98 8.28 17.52
C MET A 278 -23.79 7.37 18.74
N LYS A 279 -23.96 6.07 18.52
CA LYS A 279 -23.65 5.02 19.49
C LYS A 279 -22.70 4.03 18.82
N ILE A 280 -21.77 3.49 19.60
CA ILE A 280 -20.96 2.37 19.13
C ILE A 280 -21.93 1.21 18.87
N ASP A 281 -21.98 0.78 17.62
CA ASP A 281 -22.77 -0.36 17.16
C ASP A 281 -21.80 -1.47 16.71
N HIS A 282 -22.35 -2.56 16.19
CA HIS A 282 -21.58 -3.68 15.69
C HIS A 282 -20.62 -3.21 14.58
N PRO A 283 -19.31 -3.46 14.71
CA PRO A 283 -18.35 -3.14 13.67
C PRO A 283 -18.76 -3.76 12.33
N GLN A 284 -18.55 -3.04 11.24
CA GLN A 284 -18.75 -3.64 9.92
C GLN A 284 -17.78 -4.81 9.73
N ASN A 285 -18.33 -5.97 9.35
CA ASN A 285 -17.55 -7.15 9.01
C ASN A 285 -17.37 -7.26 7.49
N LYS A 286 -16.34 -8.01 7.09
CA LYS A 286 -16.00 -8.24 5.68
C LYS A 286 -17.19 -8.67 4.83
N SER A 287 -17.99 -9.62 5.32
CA SER A 287 -19.13 -10.17 4.58
C SER A 287 -20.18 -9.10 4.29
N ASN A 288 -20.52 -8.27 5.27
CA ASN A 288 -21.49 -7.18 5.13
C ASN A 288 -20.99 -6.10 4.17
N THR A 289 -19.72 -5.69 4.30
CA THR A 289 -19.11 -4.68 3.42
C THR A 289 -19.07 -5.18 1.98
N LEU A 290 -18.68 -6.44 1.74
CA LEU A 290 -18.71 -7.04 0.40
C LEU A 290 -20.13 -7.15 -0.16
N ALA A 291 -21.09 -7.61 0.64
CA ALA A 291 -22.49 -7.70 0.21
C ALA A 291 -23.08 -6.32 -0.16
N LEU A 292 -22.70 -5.26 0.55
CA LEU A 292 -23.08 -3.88 0.21
C LEU A 292 -22.42 -3.43 -1.11
N ALA A 293 -21.14 -3.72 -1.31
CA ALA A 293 -20.42 -3.37 -2.53
C ALA A 293 -21.00 -4.08 -3.76
N HIS A 294 -21.32 -5.38 -3.64
CA HIS A 294 -21.97 -6.15 -4.71
C HIS A 294 -23.35 -5.60 -5.04
N ARG A 295 -24.20 -5.33 -4.03
CA ARG A 295 -25.51 -4.70 -4.25
C ARG A 295 -25.41 -3.37 -4.98
N TRP A 296 -24.48 -2.50 -4.57
CA TRP A 296 -24.26 -1.22 -5.23
C TRP A 296 -23.82 -1.37 -6.69
N HIS A 297 -22.95 -2.32 -6.98
CA HIS A 297 -22.52 -2.63 -8.35
C HIS A 297 -23.70 -3.12 -9.21
N ASP A 298 -24.54 -3.99 -8.66
CA ASP A 298 -25.67 -4.57 -9.39
C ASP A 298 -26.80 -3.55 -9.61
N GLU A 299 -27.07 -2.69 -8.63
CA GLU A 299 -28.01 -1.56 -8.75
C GLU A 299 -27.58 -0.58 -9.85
N LYS A 300 -26.27 -0.30 -9.96
CA LYS A 300 -25.73 0.53 -11.06
C LYS A 300 -25.96 -0.09 -12.44
N LYS A 301 -25.85 -1.42 -12.56
CA LYS A 301 -26.18 -2.11 -13.82
C LYS A 301 -27.66 -1.95 -14.18
N ILE A 302 -28.55 -2.06 -13.20
CA ILE A 302 -30.00 -1.90 -13.42
C ILE A 302 -30.35 -0.47 -13.85
N LEU A 303 -29.74 0.54 -13.24
CA LEU A 303 -29.94 1.95 -13.62
C LEU A 303 -29.42 2.26 -15.02
N ASN A 304 -28.31 1.66 -15.43
CA ASN A 304 -27.79 1.80 -16.79
C ASN A 304 -28.66 1.09 -17.84
N VAL A 305 -29.38 0.02 -17.48
CA VAL A 305 -30.32 -0.68 -18.39
C VAL A 305 -31.65 0.08 -18.54
N LYS A 306 -32.08 0.84 -17.53
CA LYS A 306 -33.34 1.61 -17.58
C LYS A 306 -33.25 2.94 -18.33
N ASN A 307 -32.05 3.36 -18.73
CA ASN A 307 -31.80 4.60 -19.48
C ASN A 307 -31.55 4.35 -20.98
N TRP A 308 -32.01 3.21 -21.51
CA TRP A 308 -32.07 2.89 -22.95
C TRP A 308 -33.51 2.63 -23.37
#